data_AF-A0A1Y2BJJ1-F1
#
_entry.id   AF-A0A1Y2BJJ1-F1
#
_cell.length_a   1.000
_cell.length_b   1.000
_cell.length_c   1.000
_cell.angle_alpha   90.00
_cell.angle_beta   90.00
_cell.angle_gamma   90.00
#
_symmetry.space_group_name_H-M   'P 1'
#
loop_
_entity.id
_entity.type
_entity.pdbx_description
1 polymer ?
#
loop_
_entity_poly.entity_id
_entity_poly.type
_entity_poly.pdbx_seq_one_letter_code
_entity_poly.pdbx_strand_id
1 'polypeptide(L)'
;MRVSFSPESCSIIPLSPTYPSSRSVMSTAWDNARKHARALETALDAKLASYSRLAGTISRASSFAGSSSNPAGLEDEGIGGYKLVEEEVEELLGKLEQAIDDLMALINSPSQPPSSSMQHAAQRHRDNLDDYRRDFLRTRANVDQAIQRSNLLGSVRKDISDYKSATSSQTDALLADRGRIDSSHRMIDDTLK
;
A
#
# COMPACT_ATOMS: atom_id res chain seq x y z
N MET A 1 12.14 92.43 23.96
CA MET A 1 12.89 91.78 22.86
C MET A 1 14.07 91.03 23.46
N ARG A 2 13.94 89.71 23.66
CA ARG A 2 15.02 88.71 23.62
C ARG A 2 14.37 87.34 23.89
N VAL A 3 14.27 86.59 22.81
CA VAL A 3 13.72 85.24 22.73
C VAL A 3 14.88 84.31 23.06
N SER A 4 14.76 83.51 24.11
CA SER A 4 15.74 82.45 24.42
C SER A 4 15.23 81.15 23.82
N PHE A 5 15.83 80.78 22.69
CA PHE A 5 15.59 79.56 21.94
C PHE A 5 16.41 78.43 22.59
N SER A 6 15.74 77.40 23.14
CA SER A 6 16.39 76.19 23.60
C SER A 6 16.31 75.15 22.48
N PRO A 7 17.43 74.55 22.01
CA PRO A 7 17.37 73.57 20.94
C PRO A 7 16.84 72.24 21.48
N GLU A 8 15.74 71.78 20.90
CA GLU A 8 15.19 70.44 21.10
C GLU A 8 16.25 69.40 20.68
N SER A 9 16.75 68.64 21.64
CA SER A 9 17.56 67.46 21.37
C SER A 9 16.64 66.36 20.86
N CYS A 10 16.52 66.26 19.53
CA CYS A 10 15.80 65.19 18.87
C CYS A 10 16.62 63.89 18.98
N SER A 11 16.42 63.12 20.05
CA SER A 11 16.97 61.77 20.17
C SER A 11 16.20 60.84 19.23
N ILE A 12 16.79 60.56 18.07
CA ILE A 12 16.38 59.48 17.17
C ILE A 12 16.59 58.16 17.93
N ILE A 13 15.50 57.59 18.44
CA ILE A 13 15.50 56.23 18.99
C ILE A 13 15.65 55.28 17.79
N PRO A 14 16.71 54.46 17.70
CA PRO A 14 16.80 53.48 16.63
C PRO A 14 15.70 52.43 16.85
N LEU A 15 14.86 52.24 15.82
CA LEU A 15 13.88 51.16 15.76
C LEU A 15 14.64 49.83 15.86
N SER A 16 14.62 49.21 17.03
CA SER A 16 15.16 47.86 17.23
C SER A 16 14.43 46.89 16.31
N PRO A 17 15.13 46.02 15.57
CA PRO A 17 14.48 44.97 14.78
C PRO A 17 13.64 44.10 15.72
N THR A 18 12.33 44.04 15.48
CA THR A 18 11.45 43.09 16.17
C THR A 18 11.84 41.68 15.73
N TYR A 19 12.75 41.06 16.45
CA TYR A 19 13.02 39.64 16.30
C TYR A 19 11.80 38.85 16.80
N PRO A 20 11.32 37.86 16.03
CA PRO A 20 10.25 37.00 16.51
C PRO A 20 10.71 36.36 17.81
N SER A 21 9.92 36.54 18.87
CA SER A 21 10.19 35.92 20.16
C SER A 21 10.30 34.40 19.97
N SER A 22 11.26 33.75 20.63
CA SER A 22 11.51 32.30 20.52
C SER A 22 10.22 31.45 20.65
N ARG A 23 9.26 31.95 21.44
CA ARG A 23 7.91 31.37 21.58
C ARG A 23 7.08 31.38 20.30
N SER A 24 7.15 32.46 19.52
CA SER A 24 6.46 32.59 18.22
C SER A 24 7.05 31.64 17.17
N VAL A 25 8.35 31.41 17.20
CA VAL A 25 9.04 30.50 16.29
C VAL A 25 8.63 29.05 16.59
N MET A 26 8.63 28.66 17.88
CA MET A 26 8.18 27.32 18.28
C MET A 26 6.71 27.07 17.95
N SER A 27 5.81 28.05 18.14
CA SER A 27 4.40 27.89 17.75
C SER A 27 4.24 27.68 16.25
N THR A 28 4.98 28.43 15.42
CA THR A 28 4.93 28.24 13.96
C THR A 28 5.52 26.90 13.52
N ALA A 29 6.62 26.46 14.15
CA ALA A 29 7.26 25.17 13.84
C ALA A 29 6.34 23.99 14.19
N TRP A 30 5.70 24.05 15.36
CA TRP A 30 4.66 23.10 15.74
C TRP A 30 3.50 23.14 14.74
N ASP A 31 2.87 24.28 14.49
CA ASP A 31 1.73 24.33 13.56
C ASP A 31 2.06 23.75 12.16
N ASN A 32 3.30 23.94 11.69
CA ASN A 32 3.78 23.34 10.44
C ASN A 32 3.94 21.82 10.56
N ALA A 33 4.58 21.31 11.62
CA ALA A 33 4.72 19.88 11.88
C ALA A 33 3.34 19.20 12.04
N ARG A 34 2.35 19.88 12.63
CA ARG A 34 0.96 19.40 12.71
C ARG A 34 0.35 19.17 11.35
N LYS A 35 0.45 20.19 10.50
CA LYS A 35 -0.13 20.17 9.15
C LYS A 35 0.55 19.09 8.32
N HIS A 36 1.86 18.93 8.49
CA HIS A 36 2.62 17.87 7.84
C HIS A 36 2.14 16.48 8.26
N ALA A 37 2.02 16.21 9.57
CA ALA A 37 1.48 14.94 10.07
C ALA A 37 0.07 14.66 9.55
N ARG A 38 -0.82 15.67 9.55
CA ARG A 38 -2.19 15.54 9.00
C ARG A 38 -2.22 15.26 7.50
N ALA A 39 -1.32 15.87 6.74
CA ALA A 39 -1.19 15.62 5.31
C ALA A 39 -0.72 14.18 5.04
N LEU A 40 0.25 13.69 5.81
CA LEU A 40 0.72 12.30 5.75
C LEU A 40 -0.38 11.31 6.13
N GLU A 41 -1.16 11.56 7.19
CA GLU A 41 -2.33 10.74 7.55
C GLU A 41 -3.34 10.65 6.41
N THR A 42 -3.64 11.77 5.76
CA THR A 42 -4.61 11.82 4.64
C THR A 42 -4.09 11.05 3.42
N ALA A 43 -2.79 11.19 3.12
CA ALA A 43 -2.15 10.44 2.04
C ALA A 43 -2.15 8.93 2.34
N LEU A 44 -1.86 8.55 3.58
CA LEU A 44 -1.84 7.16 4.04
C LEU A 44 -3.23 6.53 3.94
N ASP A 45 -4.29 7.23 4.36
CA ASP A 45 -5.68 6.76 4.23
C ASP A 45 -6.08 6.52 2.77
N ALA A 46 -5.75 7.45 1.87
CA ALA A 46 -5.98 7.29 0.44
C ALA A 46 -5.24 6.07 -0.14
N LYS A 47 -4.00 5.84 0.28
CA LYS A 47 -3.19 4.70 -0.17
C LYS A 47 -3.68 3.37 0.40
N LEU A 48 -4.04 3.31 1.68
CA LEU A 48 -4.68 2.13 2.29
C LEU A 48 -6.01 1.79 1.63
N ALA A 49 -6.82 2.79 1.29
CA ALA A 49 -8.04 2.58 0.51
C ALA A 49 -7.74 2.01 -0.88
N SER A 50 -6.70 2.47 -1.57
CA SER A 50 -6.27 1.90 -2.85
C SER A 50 -5.75 0.47 -2.72
N TYR A 51 -4.96 0.19 -1.68
CA TYR A 51 -4.41 -1.13 -1.37
C TYR A 51 -5.53 -2.13 -1.06
N SER A 52 -6.51 -1.75 -0.24
CA SER A 52 -7.67 -2.61 0.07
C SER A 52 -8.51 -2.95 -1.17
N ARG A 53 -8.64 -2.02 -2.13
CA ARG A 53 -9.31 -2.28 -3.42
C ARG A 53 -8.53 -3.28 -4.27
N LEU A 54 -7.21 -3.12 -4.34
CA LEU A 54 -6.33 -4.07 -5.04
C LEU A 54 -6.39 -5.45 -4.38
N ALA A 55 -6.31 -5.51 -3.05
CA ALA A 55 -6.45 -6.73 -2.26
C ALA A 55 -7.79 -7.44 -2.53
N GLY A 56 -8.89 -6.68 -2.58
CA GLY A 56 -10.21 -7.19 -2.93
C GLY A 56 -10.28 -7.71 -4.37
N THR A 57 -9.59 -7.07 -5.32
CA THR A 57 -9.50 -7.56 -6.70
C THR A 57 -8.70 -8.85 -6.80
N ILE A 58 -7.57 -8.97 -6.09
CA ILE A 58 -6.76 -10.20 -6.04
C ILE A 58 -7.55 -11.34 -5.40
N SER A 59 -8.26 -11.08 -4.31
CA SER A 59 -9.11 -12.05 -3.62
C SER A 59 -10.28 -12.54 -4.49
N ARG A 60 -10.84 -11.65 -5.32
CA ARG A 60 -11.87 -12.01 -6.30
C ARG A 60 -11.28 -12.80 -7.46
N ALA A 61 -10.15 -12.37 -8.01
CA ALA A 61 -9.45 -13.08 -9.08
C ALA A 61 -9.11 -14.52 -8.66
N SER A 62 -8.62 -14.72 -7.43
CA SER A 62 -8.34 -16.07 -6.89
C SER A 62 -9.60 -16.91 -6.67
N SER A 63 -10.76 -16.28 -6.46
CA SER A 63 -12.06 -16.96 -6.29
C SER A 63 -12.73 -17.28 -7.63
N PHE A 64 -12.60 -16.40 -8.63
CA PHE A 64 -13.21 -16.53 -9.96
C PHE A 64 -12.29 -17.14 -11.02
N ALA A 65 -11.07 -17.55 -10.67
CA ALA A 65 -10.17 -18.32 -11.54
C ALA A 65 -10.80 -19.62 -12.09
N GLY A 66 -11.98 -20.03 -11.62
CA GLY A 66 -12.82 -21.09 -12.19
C GLY A 66 -13.70 -20.70 -13.39
N SER A 67 -13.85 -19.41 -13.73
CA SER A 67 -14.75 -18.95 -14.80
C SER A 67 -14.00 -18.17 -15.87
N SER A 68 -13.46 -18.90 -16.86
CA SER A 68 -13.26 -18.46 -18.24
C SER A 68 -12.96 -16.96 -18.49
N SER A 69 -11.75 -16.50 -18.17
CA SER A 69 -11.13 -15.37 -18.86
C SER A 69 -9.62 -15.44 -18.65
N ASN A 70 -8.86 -15.60 -19.74
CA ASN A 70 -7.40 -15.47 -19.90
C ASN A 70 -6.53 -15.37 -18.63
N PRO A 71 -5.72 -16.39 -18.29
CA PRO A 71 -4.76 -16.30 -17.19
C PRO A 71 -3.64 -15.28 -17.47
N ALA A 72 -3.24 -15.07 -18.74
CA ALA A 72 -2.05 -14.30 -19.10
C ALA A 72 -2.10 -12.77 -18.90
N GLY A 73 -3.24 -12.18 -18.51
CA GLY A 73 -3.41 -10.72 -18.40
C GLY A 73 -3.42 -10.15 -16.98
N LEU A 74 -3.41 -11.01 -15.95
CA LEU A 74 -3.55 -10.59 -14.54
C LEU A 74 -2.30 -10.90 -13.69
N GLU A 75 -1.37 -11.69 -14.22
CA GLU A 75 -0.18 -12.16 -13.50
C GLU A 75 0.91 -11.08 -13.42
N ASP A 76 0.99 -10.21 -14.43
CA ASP A 76 2.03 -9.17 -14.53
C ASP A 76 1.62 -7.86 -13.80
N GLU A 77 0.41 -7.36 -14.08
CA GLU A 77 -0.05 -6.07 -13.55
C GLU A 77 -0.61 -6.16 -12.11
N GLY A 78 -1.24 -7.28 -11.77
CA GLY A 78 -1.96 -7.44 -10.51
C GLY A 78 -1.06 -7.86 -9.35
N ILE A 79 -0.06 -8.71 -9.60
CA ILE A 79 0.80 -9.30 -8.56
C ILE A 79 2.02 -8.40 -8.29
N GLY A 80 2.55 -7.71 -9.29
CA GLY A 80 3.59 -6.69 -9.08
C GLY A 80 3.03 -5.41 -8.46
N GLY A 81 1.83 -5.00 -8.88
CA GLY A 81 1.21 -3.74 -8.46
C GLY A 81 0.89 -3.66 -6.96
N TYR A 82 0.46 -4.76 -6.32
CA TYR A 82 0.18 -4.71 -4.87
C TYR A 82 1.44 -4.53 -4.03
N LYS A 83 2.58 -5.11 -4.45
CA LYS A 83 3.86 -4.98 -3.73
C LYS A 83 4.39 -3.56 -3.75
N LEU A 84 4.25 -2.87 -4.89
CA LEU A 84 4.65 -1.47 -5.01
C LEU A 84 3.81 -0.57 -4.10
N VAL A 85 2.49 -0.81 -4.04
CA VAL A 85 1.61 -0.07 -3.12
C VAL A 85 1.91 -0.43 -1.66
N GLU A 86 2.27 -1.68 -1.38
CA GLU A 86 2.69 -2.13 -0.05
C GLU A 86 3.96 -1.40 0.42
N GLU A 87 4.98 -1.32 -0.42
CA GLU A 87 6.23 -0.57 -0.16
C GLU A 87 5.96 0.93 0.06
N GLU A 88 5.09 1.53 -0.76
CA GLU A 88 4.72 2.95 -0.61
C GLU A 88 3.96 3.21 0.71
N VAL A 89 3.11 2.27 1.15
CA VAL A 89 2.42 2.36 2.45
C VAL A 89 3.42 2.22 3.61
N GLU A 90 4.39 1.30 3.52
CA GLU A 90 5.46 1.15 4.51
C GLU A 90 6.32 2.43 4.61
N GLU A 91 6.65 3.05 3.48
CA GLU A 91 7.39 4.32 3.44
C GLU A 91 6.59 5.46 4.09
N LEU A 92 5.29 5.58 3.78
CA LEU A 92 4.42 6.59 4.37
C LEU A 92 4.23 6.40 5.87
N LEU A 93 4.14 5.16 6.36
CA LEU A 93 4.10 4.84 7.78
C LEU A 93 5.38 5.31 8.49
N GLY A 94 6.55 5.06 7.91
CA GLY A 94 7.83 5.53 8.45
C GLY A 94 7.94 7.06 8.46
N LYS A 95 7.48 7.73 7.39
CA LYS A 95 7.44 9.21 7.34
C LYS A 95 6.50 9.79 8.42
N LEU A 96 5.35 9.17 8.64
CA LEU A 96 4.40 9.61 9.67
C LEU A 96 4.98 9.41 11.07
N GLU A 97 5.67 8.29 11.33
CA GLU A 97 6.37 8.03 12.59
C GLU A 97 7.41 9.12 12.87
N GLN A 98 8.28 9.41 11.90
CA GLN A 98 9.27 10.49 12.03
C GLN A 98 8.63 11.85 12.30
N ALA A 99 7.54 12.18 11.59
CA ALA A 99 6.83 13.43 11.80
C ALA A 99 6.22 13.52 13.21
N ILE A 100 5.76 12.40 13.77
CA ILE A 100 5.26 12.34 15.15
C ILE A 100 6.40 12.48 16.15
N ASP A 101 7.54 11.84 15.92
CA ASP A 101 8.74 11.99 16.75
C ASP A 101 9.23 13.44 16.78
N ASP A 102 9.25 14.12 15.64
CA ASP A 102 9.58 15.54 15.55
C ASP A 102 8.58 16.40 16.35
N LEU A 103 7.28 16.09 16.27
CA LEU A 103 6.24 16.75 17.07
C LEU A 103 6.50 16.62 18.57
N MET A 104 6.91 15.44 19.00
CA MET A 104 7.16 15.18 20.42
C MET A 104 8.47 15.75 20.90
N ALA A 105 9.50 15.77 20.06
CA ALA A 105 10.75 16.46 20.36
C ALA A 105 10.50 17.96 20.56
N LEU A 106 9.65 18.58 19.75
CA LEU A 106 9.24 19.98 19.91
C LEU A 106 8.47 20.23 21.22
N ILE A 107 7.59 19.31 21.61
CA ILE A 107 6.78 19.41 22.84
C ILE A 107 7.62 19.15 24.10
N ASN A 108 8.61 18.25 24.05
CA ASN A 108 9.46 17.89 25.18
C ASN A 108 10.70 18.77 25.34
N SER A 109 10.82 19.86 24.57
CA SER A 109 11.94 20.79 24.69
C SER A 109 12.01 21.40 26.10
N PRO A 110 13.19 21.39 26.77
CA PRO A 110 13.34 21.77 28.19
C PRO A 110 13.07 23.25 28.48
N SER A 111 12.81 24.04 27.43
CA SER A 111 12.65 25.49 27.51
C SER A 111 11.24 25.93 27.90
N GLN A 112 10.22 25.04 27.84
CA GLN A 112 8.87 25.39 28.29
C GLN A 112 8.04 24.14 28.64
N PRO A 113 7.20 24.18 29.68
CA PRO A 113 6.28 23.08 29.96
C PRO A 113 5.28 22.90 28.80
N PRO A 114 5.08 21.66 28.32
CA PRO A 114 4.18 21.36 27.22
C PRO A 114 2.73 21.68 27.56
N SER A 115 2.01 22.31 26.63
CA SER A 115 0.57 22.51 26.77
C SER A 115 -0.15 21.16 26.69
N SER A 116 -1.05 20.87 27.63
CA SER A 116 -1.85 19.63 27.66
C SER A 116 -2.52 19.35 26.32
N SER A 117 -3.02 20.38 25.62
CA SER A 117 -3.59 20.22 24.28
C SER A 117 -2.59 19.71 23.23
N MET A 118 -1.32 20.08 23.33
CA MET A 118 -0.26 19.64 22.41
C MET A 118 0.10 18.17 22.68
N GLN A 119 0.18 17.79 23.94
CA GLN A 119 0.40 16.40 24.35
C GLN A 119 -0.73 15.49 23.88
N HIS A 120 -1.99 15.90 24.08
CA HIS A 120 -3.15 15.14 23.60
C HIS A 120 -3.17 15.02 22.07
N ALA A 121 -2.79 16.08 21.35
CA ALA A 121 -2.72 16.04 19.89
C ALA A 121 -1.64 15.06 19.40
N ALA A 122 -0.43 15.09 19.98
CA ALA A 122 0.64 14.15 19.64
C ALA A 122 0.26 12.71 19.98
N GLN A 123 -0.39 12.48 21.13
CA GLN A 123 -0.86 11.15 21.52
C GLN A 123 -1.89 10.61 20.51
N ARG A 124 -2.86 11.44 20.09
CA ARG A 124 -3.83 11.03 19.06
C ARG A 124 -3.15 10.62 17.75
N HIS A 125 -2.09 11.32 17.35
CA HIS A 125 -1.34 10.96 16.15
C HIS A 125 -0.63 9.60 16.29
N ARG A 126 -0.13 9.27 17.49
CA ARG A 126 0.41 7.92 17.78
C ARG A 126 -0.68 6.84 17.72
N ASP A 127 -1.81 7.08 18.36
CA ASP A 127 -2.92 6.12 18.38
C ASP A 127 -3.41 5.84 16.95
N ASN A 128 -3.58 6.91 16.15
CA ASN A 128 -3.89 6.82 14.72
C ASN A 128 -2.85 5.98 13.96
N LEU A 129 -1.56 6.20 14.21
CA LEU A 129 -0.48 5.48 13.54
C LEU A 129 -0.54 3.98 13.86
N ASP A 130 -0.78 3.61 15.11
CA ASP A 130 -0.93 2.22 15.51
C ASP A 130 -2.15 1.56 14.86
N ASP A 131 -3.26 2.29 14.73
CA ASP A 131 -4.44 1.82 14.01
C ASP A 131 -4.14 1.62 12.51
N TYR A 132 -3.43 2.55 11.86
CA TYR A 132 -3.00 2.37 10.47
C TYR A 132 -2.07 1.16 10.29
N ARG A 133 -1.14 0.92 11.21
CA ARG A 133 -0.27 -0.28 11.19
C ARG A 133 -1.10 -1.57 11.29
N ARG A 134 -2.07 -1.62 12.20
CA ARG A 134 -2.96 -2.78 12.36
C ARG A 134 -3.79 -3.03 11.12
N ASP A 135 -4.34 -1.97 10.53
CA ASP A 135 -5.15 -2.04 9.32
C ASP A 135 -4.35 -2.49 8.10
N PHE A 136 -3.11 -1.99 7.98
CA PHE A 136 -2.17 -2.44 6.97
C PHE A 136 -1.84 -3.93 7.11
N LEU A 137 -1.43 -4.38 8.30
CA LEU A 137 -1.11 -5.79 8.56
C LEU A 137 -2.30 -6.72 8.29
N ARG A 138 -3.52 -6.31 8.70
CA ARG A 138 -4.74 -7.05 8.41
C ARG A 138 -4.97 -7.19 6.91
N THR A 139 -4.79 -6.11 6.15
CA THR A 139 -5.00 -6.12 4.70
C THR A 139 -3.94 -6.95 3.99
N ARG A 140 -2.67 -6.84 4.41
CA ARG A 140 -1.56 -7.65 3.92
C ARG A 140 -1.79 -9.16 4.13
N ALA A 141 -2.20 -9.55 5.33
CA ALA A 141 -2.52 -10.95 5.63
C ALA A 141 -3.64 -11.49 4.73
N ASN A 142 -4.65 -10.67 4.41
CA ASN A 142 -5.71 -11.05 3.48
C ASN A 142 -5.18 -11.24 2.04
N VAL A 143 -4.27 -10.37 1.58
CA VAL A 143 -3.61 -10.48 0.27
C VAL A 143 -2.79 -11.76 0.21
N ASP A 144 -1.96 -12.03 1.21
CA ASP A 144 -1.12 -13.22 1.28
C ASP A 144 -1.96 -14.50 1.25
N GLN A 145 -3.06 -14.55 2.01
CA GLN A 145 -3.98 -15.68 1.97
C GLN A 145 -4.62 -15.87 0.59
N ALA A 146 -5.02 -14.78 -0.08
CA ALA A 146 -5.58 -14.84 -1.42
C ALA A 146 -4.56 -15.37 -2.45
N ILE A 147 -3.30 -14.95 -2.35
CA ILE A 147 -2.21 -15.41 -3.21
C ILE A 147 -1.89 -16.88 -2.95
N GLN A 148 -1.75 -17.28 -1.67
CA GLN A 148 -1.51 -18.68 -1.30
C GLN A 148 -2.62 -19.58 -1.85
N ARG A 149 -3.88 -19.17 -1.72
CA ARG A 149 -5.02 -19.88 -2.31
C ARG A 149 -4.91 -19.97 -3.84
N SER A 150 -4.55 -18.87 -4.51
CA SER A 150 -4.36 -18.85 -5.96
C SER A 150 -3.26 -19.82 -6.40
N ASN A 151 -2.13 -19.85 -5.70
CA ASN A 151 -1.00 -20.72 -6.02
C ASN A 151 -1.37 -22.21 -5.87
N LEU A 152 -2.09 -22.55 -4.80
CA LEU A 152 -2.58 -23.91 -4.57
C LEU A 152 -3.54 -24.35 -5.68
N LEU A 153 -4.50 -23.51 -6.06
CA LEU A 153 -5.45 -23.79 -7.15
C LEU A 153 -4.75 -23.87 -8.51
N GLY A 154 -3.73 -23.04 -8.73
CA GLY A 154 -2.90 -23.07 -9.94
C GLY A 154 -2.16 -24.40 -10.12
N SER A 155 -1.55 -24.90 -9.04
CA SER A 155 -0.87 -26.21 -9.05
C SER A 155 -1.86 -27.35 -9.34
N VAL A 156 -2.98 -27.40 -8.60
CA VAL A 156 -4.00 -28.44 -8.79
C VAL A 156 -4.58 -28.40 -10.21
N ARG A 157 -4.77 -27.20 -10.78
CA ARG A 157 -5.26 -27.06 -12.15
C ARG A 157 -4.26 -27.62 -13.17
N LYS A 158 -2.97 -27.36 -12.98
CA LYS A 158 -1.91 -27.92 -13.83
C LYS A 158 -1.93 -29.45 -13.76
N ASP A 159 -1.99 -30.00 -12.56
CA ASP A 159 -2.05 -31.46 -12.37
C ASP A 159 -3.29 -32.07 -13.04
N ILE A 160 -4.46 -31.41 -12.94
CA ILE A 160 -5.70 -31.84 -13.60
C ILE A 160 -5.58 -31.74 -15.13
N SER A 161 -5.00 -30.66 -15.67
CA SER A 161 -4.82 -30.53 -17.12
C SER A 161 -3.85 -31.56 -17.66
N ASP A 162 -2.78 -31.86 -16.92
CA ASP A 162 -1.76 -32.83 -17.29
C ASP A 162 -2.36 -34.25 -17.24
N TYR A 163 -3.14 -34.57 -16.21
CA TYR A 163 -3.87 -35.84 -16.13
C TYR A 163 -4.92 -35.98 -17.25
N LYS A 164 -5.70 -34.94 -17.50
CA LYS A 164 -6.74 -34.96 -18.54
C LYS A 164 -6.13 -35.09 -19.94
N SER A 165 -5.02 -34.39 -20.21
CA SER A 165 -4.31 -34.47 -21.49
C SER A 165 -3.69 -35.85 -21.69
N ALA A 166 -3.04 -36.41 -20.66
CA ALA A 166 -2.50 -37.77 -20.68
C ALA A 166 -3.62 -38.82 -20.92
N THR A 167 -4.76 -38.67 -20.25
CA THR A 167 -5.92 -39.56 -20.44
C THR A 167 -6.46 -39.45 -21.86
N SER A 168 -6.64 -38.22 -22.38
CA SER A 168 -7.12 -38.04 -23.76
C SER A 168 -6.16 -38.63 -24.80
N SER A 169 -4.85 -38.49 -24.59
CA SER A 169 -3.82 -39.08 -25.45
C SER A 169 -3.88 -40.61 -25.42
N GLN A 170 -4.03 -41.20 -24.23
CA GLN A 170 -4.20 -42.64 -24.09
C GLN A 170 -5.48 -43.14 -24.77
N THR A 171 -6.60 -42.44 -24.62
CA THR A 171 -7.85 -42.81 -25.30
C THR A 171 -7.73 -42.70 -26.83
N ASP A 172 -7.04 -41.67 -27.33
CA ASP A 172 -6.82 -41.48 -28.77
C ASP A 172 -5.91 -42.59 -29.33
N ALA A 173 -4.87 -42.99 -28.61
CA ALA A 173 -4.02 -44.12 -28.98
C ALA A 173 -4.79 -45.44 -29.05
N LEU A 174 -5.69 -45.71 -28.10
CA LEU A 174 -6.53 -46.92 -28.10
C LEU A 174 -7.56 -46.91 -29.26
N LEU A 175 -8.13 -45.74 -29.58
CA LEU A 175 -9.03 -45.58 -30.73
C LEU A 175 -8.29 -45.79 -32.05
N ALA A 176 -7.06 -45.27 -32.17
CA ALA A 176 -6.22 -45.47 -33.34
C ALA A 176 -5.86 -46.96 -33.55
N ASP A 177 -5.50 -47.67 -32.47
CA ASP A 177 -5.19 -49.10 -32.53
C ASP A 177 -6.41 -49.92 -32.99
N ARG A 178 -7.59 -49.60 -32.46
CA ARG A 178 -8.84 -50.22 -32.92
C ARG A 178 -9.10 -50.00 -34.40
N GLY A 179 -8.86 -48.80 -34.91
CA GLY A 179 -8.97 -48.50 -36.34
C GLY A 179 -8.01 -49.33 -37.20
N ARG A 180 -6.78 -49.57 -36.72
CA ARG A 180 -5.80 -50.44 -37.40
C ARG A 180 -6.25 -51.90 -37.42
N ILE A 181 -6.81 -52.41 -36.31
CA ILE A 181 -7.36 -53.77 -36.22
C ILE A 181 -8.52 -53.94 -37.20
N ASP A 182 -9.47 -53.00 -37.22
CA ASP A 182 -10.62 -53.04 -38.13
C ASP A 182 -10.18 -52.99 -39.61
N SER A 183 -9.17 -52.17 -39.93
CA SER A 183 -8.59 -52.13 -41.28
C SER A 183 -7.92 -53.45 -41.66
N SER A 184 -7.18 -54.07 -40.73
CA SER A 184 -6.54 -55.36 -40.96
C SER A 184 -7.56 -56.48 -41.19
N HIS A 185 -8.64 -56.52 -40.42
CA HIS A 185 -9.71 -57.50 -40.62
C HIS A 185 -10.34 -57.39 -42.01
N ARG A 186 -10.65 -56.16 -42.46
CA ARG A 186 -11.21 -55.95 -43.81
C ARG A 186 -10.27 -56.42 -44.91
N MET A 187 -8.96 -56.16 -44.78
CA MET A 187 -7.96 -56.63 -45.74
C MET A 187 -7.90 -58.16 -45.79
N ILE A 188 -7.95 -58.85 -44.65
CA ILE A 188 -7.95 -60.32 -44.58
C ILE A 188 -9.20 -60.89 -45.27
N ASP A 189 -10.37 -60.35 -44.96
CA ASP A 189 -11.64 -60.79 -45.58
C ASP A 189 -11.62 -60.62 -47.10
N ASP A 190 -10.98 -59.56 -47.61
CA ASP A 190 -10.86 -59.31 -49.05
C ASP A 190 -9.92 -60.31 -49.73
N THR A 191 -8.88 -60.80 -49.03
CA THR A 191 -7.98 -61.84 -49.55
C THR A 191 -8.55 -63.26 -49.53
N LEU A 192 -9.64 -63.50 -48.77
CA LEU A 192 -10.30 -64.80 -48.65
C LEU A 192 -11.47 -65.00 -49.66
N LYS A 193 -11.65 -64.05 -50.58
CA LYS A 193 -12.60 -64.13 -51.70
C LYS A 193 -11.93 -64.56 -52.99
#